data_AF-A0A969ELQ0-F1
#
_entry.id   AF-A0A969ELQ0-F1
#
_cell.length_a   1.000
_cell.length_b   1.000
_cell.length_c   1.000
_cell.angle_alpha   90.00
_cell.angle_beta   90.00
_cell.angle_gamma   90.00
#
_symmetry.space_group_name_H-M   'P 1'
#
loop_
_entity.id
_entity.type
_entity.pdbx_description
1 polymer ?
#
loop_
_entity_poly.entity_id
_entity_poly.type
_entity_poly.pdbx_seq_one_letter_code
_entity_poly.pdbx_strand_id
1 'polypeptide(L)'
;FDFTLEQKFVSEIPGIPEGSTIKVISRTMAQSFNPSSFKIFLNGADVGEQIMPIIPNTQYGAKGQTKSDTFFINANSSSASLRTSQELKYQFQKMHLENPSDIWTIGL
;
A
#
# COMPACT_ATOMS: atom_id res chain seq x y z
N PHE A 1 -6.13 -9.58 18.91
CA PHE A 1 -5.83 -10.22 17.62
C PHE A 1 -5.11 -9.19 16.77
N ASP A 2 -3.84 -9.44 16.45
CA ASP A 2 -3.07 -8.59 15.56
C ASP A 2 -3.32 -9.06 14.12
N PHE A 3 -4.10 -8.29 13.36
CA PHE A 3 -4.41 -8.60 11.96
C PHE A 3 -3.53 -7.75 11.05
N THR A 4 -2.22 -7.79 11.26
CA THR A 4 -1.28 -7.24 10.28
C THR A 4 -1.20 -8.22 9.11
N LEU A 5 -2.07 -8.05 8.13
CA LEU A 5 -2.12 -8.90 6.94
C LEU A 5 -1.09 -8.39 5.93
N GLU A 6 0.03 -9.11 5.84
CA GLU A 6 1.12 -8.79 4.93
C GLU A 6 1.25 -9.84 3.84
N GLN A 7 1.59 -9.41 2.62
CA GLN A 7 1.97 -10.29 1.53
C GLN A 7 3.29 -9.83 0.95
N LYS A 8 4.24 -10.76 0.81
CA LYS A 8 5.55 -10.51 0.23
C LYS A 8 5.69 -11.21 -1.11
N PHE A 9 6.37 -10.56 -2.04
CA PHE A 9 6.75 -11.09 -3.33
C PHE A 9 8.24 -10.86 -3.51
N VAL A 10 8.99 -11.93 -3.76
CA VAL A 10 10.44 -11.86 -3.97
C VAL A 10 10.70 -12.19 -5.42
N SER A 11 11.49 -11.35 -6.09
CA SER A 11 11.86 -11.53 -7.49
C SER A 11 13.34 -11.22 -7.69
N GLU A 12 14.01 -12.00 -8.53
CA GLU A 12 15.40 -11.76 -8.91
C GLU A 12 15.46 -10.77 -10.08
N ILE A 13 15.89 -9.56 -9.78
CA ILE A 13 16.06 -8.46 -10.74
C ILE A 13 17.47 -7.89 -10.53
N PRO A 14 18.49 -8.49 -11.16
CA PRO A 14 19.87 -8.01 -11.07
C PRO A 14 20.10 -6.78 -11.95
N GLY A 15 21.12 -5.99 -11.61
CA GLY A 15 21.65 -4.94 -12.49
C GLY A 15 20.82 -3.66 -12.55
N ILE A 16 20.04 -3.34 -11.50
CA ILE A 16 19.35 -2.05 -11.38
C ILE A 16 20.41 -0.95 -11.24
N PRO A 17 20.50 0.01 -12.17
CA PRO A 17 21.50 1.07 -12.09
C PRO A 17 21.26 2.00 -10.91
N GLU A 18 22.34 2.48 -10.30
CA GLU A 18 22.26 3.49 -9.26
C GLU A 18 21.60 4.78 -9.76
N GLY A 19 20.78 5.41 -8.92
CA GLY A 19 20.05 6.64 -9.22
C GLY A 19 18.85 6.46 -10.15
N SER A 20 18.62 5.26 -10.68
CA SER A 20 17.49 4.99 -11.57
C SER A 20 16.14 5.11 -10.85
N THR A 21 15.09 5.44 -11.60
CA THR A 21 13.71 5.45 -11.09
C THR A 21 13.05 4.11 -11.35
N ILE A 22 12.58 3.47 -10.27
CA ILE A 22 11.81 2.23 -10.31
C ILE A 22 10.33 2.60 -10.32
N LYS A 23 9.61 2.06 -11.32
CA LYS A 23 8.16 2.20 -11.42
C LYS A 23 7.50 0.94 -10.86
N VAL A 24 6.73 1.10 -9.78
CA VAL A 24 5.94 0.03 -9.16
C VAL A 24 4.49 0.22 -9.54
N ILE A 25 3.91 -0.75 -10.25
CA ILE A 25 2.49 -0.74 -10.60
C ILE A 25 1.79 -1.73 -9.67
N SER A 26 0.94 -1.24 -8.78
CA SER A 26 0.10 -2.08 -7.93
C SER A 26 -1.29 -2.22 -8.53
N ARG A 27 -1.84 -3.43 -8.50
CA ARG A 27 -3.23 -3.69 -8.85
C ARG A 27 -3.82 -4.60 -7.79
N THR A 28 -4.73 -4.04 -7.01
CA THR A 28 -5.31 -4.72 -5.85
C THR A 28 -6.81 -4.72 -5.96
N MET A 29 -7.43 -5.83 -5.55
CA MET A 29 -8.88 -5.95 -5.43
C MET A 29 -9.24 -6.00 -3.94
N ALA A 30 -10.19 -5.17 -3.53
CA ALA A 30 -10.71 -5.17 -2.18
C ALA A 30 -12.23 -5.12 -2.19
N GLN A 31 -12.84 -5.80 -1.23
CA GLN A 31 -14.24 -5.65 -0.87
C GLN A 31 -14.29 -5.23 0.59
N SER A 32 -14.60 -3.96 0.84
CA SER A 32 -14.70 -3.44 2.20
C SER A 32 -15.83 -2.41 2.30
N PHE A 33 -16.59 -2.51 3.39
CA PHE A 33 -17.61 -1.54 3.79
C PHE A 33 -17.01 -0.38 4.62
N ASN A 34 -15.74 -0.49 5.00
CA ASN A 34 -14.97 0.52 5.73
C ASN A 34 -13.81 1.01 4.86
N PRO A 35 -13.30 2.23 5.07
CA PRO A 35 -12.11 2.66 4.36
C PRO A 35 -10.93 1.76 4.72
N SER A 36 -10.08 1.49 3.73
CA SER A 36 -8.92 0.64 3.89
C SER A 36 -7.82 1.08 2.94
N SER A 37 -6.59 0.72 3.23
CA SER A 37 -5.46 1.03 2.37
C SER A 37 -4.45 -0.11 2.36
N PHE A 38 -3.59 -0.10 1.35
CA PHE A 38 -2.45 -0.99 1.25
C PHE A 38 -1.18 -0.16 1.20
N LYS A 39 -0.30 -0.31 2.18
CA LYS A 39 1.05 0.23 2.12
C LYS A 39 1.94 -0.68 1.33
N ILE A 40 2.75 -0.10 0.45
CA ILE A 40 3.63 -0.83 -0.46
C ILE A 40 5.05 -0.49 -0.07
N PHE A 41 5.88 -1.52 0.10
CA PHE A 41 7.28 -1.38 0.43
C PHE A 41 8.13 -2.12 -0.59
N LEU A 42 9.25 -1.52 -1.00
CA LEU A 42 10.26 -2.16 -1.82
C LEU A 42 11.54 -2.26 -0.99
N ASN A 43 12.00 -3.47 -0.73
CA ASN A 43 13.17 -3.76 0.12
C ASN A 43 13.09 -3.16 1.53
N GLY A 44 11.86 -2.97 2.04
CA GLY A 44 11.59 -2.32 3.32
C GLY A 44 11.50 -0.79 3.25
N ALA A 45 11.82 -0.15 2.13
CA ALA A 45 11.56 1.27 1.91
C ALA A 45 10.10 1.50 1.52
N ASP A 46 9.46 2.52 2.11
CA ASP A 46 8.10 2.93 1.76
C ASP A 46 8.06 3.47 0.33
N VAL A 47 7.19 2.89 -0.50
CA VAL A 47 6.96 3.26 -1.90
C VAL A 47 5.73 4.16 -2.02
N GLY A 48 4.79 4.03 -1.10
CA GLY A 48 3.53 4.75 -1.08
C GLY A 48 2.36 3.92 -0.56
N GLU A 49 1.20 4.58 -0.53
CA GLU A 49 -0.03 4.03 0.01
C GLU A 49 -1.14 4.02 -1.04
N GLN A 50 -1.78 2.87 -1.16
CA GLN A 50 -2.91 2.64 -2.04
C GLN A 50 -4.22 2.70 -1.26
N ILE A 51 -4.91 3.84 -1.32
CA ILE A 51 -6.21 4.02 -0.66
C ILE A 51 -7.30 3.28 -1.46
N MET A 52 -8.08 2.44 -0.79
CA MET A 52 -9.23 1.73 -1.35
C MET A 52 -10.54 2.42 -0.96
N PRO A 53 -11.38 2.79 -1.95
CA PRO A 53 -12.67 3.41 -1.68
C PRO A 53 -13.65 2.42 -1.04
N ILE A 54 -14.59 2.97 -0.29
CA ILE A 54 -15.67 2.21 0.36
C ILE A 54 -16.65 1.70 -0.70
N ILE A 55 -17.13 0.47 -0.52
CA ILE A 55 -18.18 -0.11 -1.35
C ILE A 55 -19.50 -0.06 -0.59
N PRO A 56 -20.55 0.62 -1.09
CA PRO A 56 -21.83 0.68 -0.41
C PRO A 56 -22.55 -0.67 -0.45
N ASN A 57 -23.08 -1.10 0.71
CA ASN A 57 -23.81 -2.37 0.86
C ASN A 57 -25.20 -2.27 0.21
N THR A 58 -25.32 -2.70 -1.05
CA THR A 58 -26.58 -2.70 -1.80
C THR A 58 -26.81 -4.07 -2.42
N GLN A 59 -28.07 -4.50 -2.47
CA GLN A 59 -28.48 -5.87 -2.86
C GLN A 59 -28.09 -6.24 -4.31
N TYR A 60 -27.85 -5.23 -5.17
CA TYR A 60 -27.35 -5.38 -6.55
C TYR A 60 -26.08 -4.53 -6.81
N GLY A 61 -25.36 -4.14 -5.75
CA GLY A 61 -24.19 -3.27 -5.84
C GLY A 61 -22.94 -3.95 -6.36
N ALA A 62 -21.90 -3.14 -6.62
CA ALA A 62 -20.57 -3.63 -6.95
C ALA A 62 -20.07 -4.58 -5.84
N LYS A 63 -19.64 -5.79 -6.22
CA LYS A 63 -19.18 -6.82 -5.27
C LYS A 63 -17.76 -6.58 -4.74
N GLY A 64 -17.01 -5.68 -5.36
CA GLY A 64 -15.60 -5.44 -5.09
C GLY A 64 -15.13 -4.29 -5.96
N GLN A 65 -14.03 -3.65 -5.57
CA GLN A 65 -13.37 -2.65 -6.40
C GLN A 65 -11.94 -3.08 -6.66
N THR A 66 -11.54 -2.92 -7.93
CA THR A 66 -10.15 -3.08 -8.35
C THR A 66 -9.57 -1.70 -8.54
N LYS A 67 -8.47 -1.40 -7.85
CA LYS A 67 -7.73 -0.16 -8.03
C LYS A 67 -6.33 -0.46 -8.53
N SER A 68 -5.88 0.33 -9.50
CA SER A 68 -4.50 0.29 -10.00
C SER A 68 -3.85 1.63 -9.72
N ASP A 69 -2.69 1.63 -9.08
CA ASP A 69 -1.91 2.82 -8.83
C ASP A 69 -0.46 2.60 -9.29
N THR A 70 0.18 3.69 -9.68
CA THR A 70 1.58 3.67 -10.13
C THR A 70 2.40 4.54 -9.19
N PHE A 71 3.42 3.94 -8.61
CA PHE A 71 4.34 4.60 -7.70
C PHE A 71 5.73 4.66 -8.32
N PHE A 72 6.48 5.69 -7.97
CA PHE A 72 7.85 5.90 -8.41
C PHE A 72 8.74 5.99 -7.20
N ILE A 73 9.79 5.20 -7.16
CA ILE A 73 10.79 5.21 -6.09
C ILE A 73 12.18 5.22 -6.71
N ASN A 74 13.11 5.94 -6.08
CA ASN A 74 14.50 5.92 -6.54
C ASN A 74 15.17 4.59 -6.11
N ALA A 75 16.03 4.04 -6.96
CA ALA A 75 16.77 2.83 -6.65
C ALA A 75 17.68 2.99 -5.42
N ASN A 76 18.16 4.21 -5.14
CA ASN A 76 18.99 4.51 -3.97
C ASN A 76 18.17 4.51 -2.68
N SER A 77 16.94 5.04 -2.70
CA SER A 77 16.08 5.06 -1.51
C SER A 77 15.56 3.68 -1.10
N SER A 78 15.55 2.73 -2.05
CA SER A 78 15.15 1.33 -1.82
C SER A 78 16.33 0.36 -1.77
N SER A 79 17.57 0.86 -1.83
CA SER A 79 18.79 0.04 -1.91
C SER A 79 18.74 -1.05 -3.00
N ALA A 80 17.95 -0.83 -4.05
CA ALA A 80 17.66 -1.83 -5.07
C ALA A 80 18.89 -2.12 -5.95
N SER A 81 19.73 -1.10 -6.18
CA SER A 81 20.97 -1.21 -6.97
C SER A 81 22.02 -2.12 -6.34
N LEU A 82 21.97 -2.28 -5.01
CA LEU A 82 22.91 -3.12 -4.24
C LEU A 82 22.41 -4.56 -4.09
N ARG A 83 21.25 -4.87 -4.66
CA ARG A 83 20.56 -6.15 -4.49
C ARG A 83 20.26 -6.79 -5.83
N THR A 84 20.39 -8.11 -5.89
CA THR A 84 19.90 -8.92 -7.00
C THR A 84 18.50 -9.46 -6.75
N SER A 85 18.11 -9.57 -5.48
CA SER A 85 16.79 -10.00 -5.03
C SER A 85 16.01 -8.80 -4.48
N GLN A 86 14.85 -8.54 -5.07
CA GLN A 86 13.96 -7.44 -4.71
C GLN A 86 12.75 -8.01 -3.97
N GLU A 87 12.48 -7.49 -2.77
CA GLU A 87 11.30 -7.85 -1.98
C GLU A 87 10.26 -6.73 -2.10
N LEU A 88 9.11 -7.04 -2.70
CA LEU A 88 7.92 -6.18 -2.69
C LEU A 88 6.97 -6.66 -1.60
N LYS A 89 6.65 -5.80 -0.63
CA LYS A 89 5.73 -6.10 0.48
C LYS A 89 4.49 -5.23 0.38
N TYR A 90 3.33 -5.87 0.48
CA TYR A 90 2.04 -5.24 0.70
C TYR A 90 1.64 -5.42 2.15
N GLN A 91 1.26 -4.34 2.81
CA GLN A 91 0.70 -4.36 4.16
C GLN A 91 -0.70 -3.78 4.11
N PHE A 92 -1.68 -4.60 4.46
CA PHE A 92 -3.06 -4.14 4.59
C PHE A 92 -3.21 -3.30 5.86
N GLN A 93 -3.85 -2.14 5.71
CA GLN A 93 -4.23 -1.28 6.80
C GLN A 93 -5.74 -1.10 6.77
N LYS A 94 -6.39 -1.57 7.84
CA LYS A 94 -7.77 -1.19 8.09
C LYS A 94 -7.76 0.25 8.56
N MET A 95 -8.35 1.17 7.78
CA MET A 95 -8.45 2.54 8.22
C MET A 95 -9.53 2.60 9.30
N HIS A 96 -9.11 2.97 10.52
CA HIS A 96 -10.03 3.41 11.55
C HIS A 96 -10.34 4.88 11.24
N LEU A 97 -11.59 5.19 10.93
CA LEU A 97 -12.03 6.59 10.94
C LEU A 97 -11.98 7.04 12.40
N GLU A 98 -10.99 7.85 12.78
CA GLU A 98 -11.08 8.62 14.01
C GLU A 98 -12.33 9.49 13.91
N ASN A 99 -13.19 9.39 14.92
CA ASN A 99 -14.45 10.10 14.96
C ASN A 99 -14.12 11.60 14.99
N PRO A 100 -14.72 12.46 14.12
CA PRO A 100 -14.43 13.90 14.11
C PRO A 100 -14.74 14.65 15.42
N SER A 101 -15.25 13.96 16.45
CA SER A 101 -15.39 14.47 17.81
C SER A 101 -14.08 14.59 18.60
N ASP A 102 -13.00 13.92 18.19
CA ASP A 102 -11.74 13.90 18.95
C ASP A 102 -10.86 15.16 18.74
N ILE A 103 -11.34 16.12 17.97
CA ILE A 103 -10.64 17.38 17.65
C ILE A 103 -11.01 18.52 18.63
N TRP A 104 -11.92 18.31 19.58
CA TRP A 104 -12.43 19.36 20.47
C TRP A 104 -11.93 19.35 21.92
N THR A 105 -10.87 18.62 22.27
CA THR A 105 -10.20 18.87 23.56
C THR A 105 -9.20 20.01 23.41
N ILE A 106 -9.71 21.23 23.24
CA ILE A 106 -8.95 22.46 23.51
C ILE A 106 -8.81 22.61 25.02
N GLY A 107 -7.56 22.83 25.46
CA GLY A 107 -7.20 22.98 26.87
C GLY A 107 -7.96 24.10 27.58
N LEU A 108 -8.24 23.84 28.85
CA LEU A 108 -8.43 24.86 29.89
C LEU A 108 -7.22 24.81 30.83
#